data_AF-A0A7Y5SU74-F1
#
_entry.id   AF-A0A7Y5SU74-F1
#
_cell.length_a   1.000
_cell.length_b   1.000
_cell.length_c   1.000
_cell.angle_alpha   90.00
_cell.angle_beta   90.00
_cell.angle_gamma   90.00
#
_symmetry.space_group_name_H-M   'P 1'
#
loop_
_entity.id
_entity.type
_entity.pdbx_description
1 polymer ?
#
loop_
_entity_poly.entity_id
_entity_poly.type
_entity_poly.pdbx_seq_one_letter_code
_entity_poly.pdbx_strand_id
1 'polypeptide(L)'
;MRSVTRCSETLNLIALALWAGALIGAGGAAAILFPTLKQLAPSLPDFAAFPDDHWKIAGGLVGVRLFVLADVVQLGAACATILALIVTRLAGGTQASRAATGLRLVFMAIAWLLASYQIMVLGPRMQTNLNAFYAAAKAGQVDAARVNRDAFDADHPIASRVLGGTLLAVMGALAASAWGLSARKEP
;
A
#
# COMPACT_ATOMS: atom_id res chain seq x y z
N MET A 1 22.69 23.81 -10.85
CA MET A 1 21.63 23.51 -9.86
C MET A 1 20.25 23.29 -10.49
N ARG A 2 19.82 24.04 -11.51
CA ARG A 2 18.51 23.86 -12.17
C ARG A 2 18.23 22.44 -12.69
N SER A 3 19.20 21.78 -13.33
CA SER A 3 19.06 20.41 -13.82
C SER A 3 18.84 19.39 -12.68
N VAL A 4 19.47 19.62 -11.53
CA VAL A 4 19.32 18.76 -10.33
C VAL A 4 17.91 18.89 -9.75
N THR A 5 17.38 20.12 -9.66
CA THR A 5 16.01 20.37 -9.23
C THR A 5 15.01 19.70 -10.17
N ARG A 6 15.15 19.86 -11.49
CA ARG A 6 14.28 19.20 -12.48
C ARG A 6 14.30 17.68 -12.34
N CYS A 7 15.49 17.09 -12.28
CA CYS A 7 15.66 15.64 -12.11
C CYS A 7 15.00 15.13 -10.82
N SER A 8 15.17 15.85 -9.71
CA SER A 8 14.57 15.49 -8.42
C SER A 8 13.04 15.59 -8.45
N GLU A 9 12.49 16.63 -9.10
CA GLU A 9 11.04 16.78 -9.23
C GLU A 9 10.43 15.69 -10.13
N THR A 10 11.10 15.31 -11.22
CA THR A 10 10.71 14.18 -12.05
C THR A 10 10.75 12.87 -11.27
N LEU A 11 11.82 12.62 -10.49
CA LEU A 11 11.93 11.43 -9.65
C LEU A 11 10.78 11.38 -8.63
N ASN A 12 10.42 12.51 -8.01
CA ASN A 12 9.29 12.57 -7.09
C ASN A 12 7.97 12.19 -7.77
N LEU A 13 7.71 12.68 -8.99
CA LEU A 13 6.50 12.31 -9.73
C LEU A 13 6.47 10.81 -10.07
N ILE A 14 7.59 10.26 -10.55
CA ILE A 14 7.72 8.83 -10.85
C ILE A 14 7.48 8.00 -9.58
N ALA A 15 8.10 8.37 -8.46
CA ALA A 15 7.91 7.68 -7.19
C ALA A 15 6.45 7.71 -6.73
N LEU A 16 5.79 8.87 -6.76
CA LEU A 16 4.37 8.98 -6.41
C LEU A 16 3.47 8.16 -7.35
N ALA A 17 3.76 8.15 -8.66
CA ALA A 17 3.01 7.35 -9.63
C ALA A 17 3.20 5.84 -9.41
N LEU A 18 4.43 5.39 -9.15
CA LEU A 18 4.71 3.99 -8.82
C LEU A 18 4.04 3.55 -7.52
N TRP A 19 4.03 4.43 -6.51
CA TRP A 19 3.35 4.18 -5.25
C TRP A 19 1.84 4.02 -5.46
N ALA A 20 1.20 4.96 -6.15
CA ALA A 20 -0.23 4.86 -6.48
C ALA A 20 -0.53 3.60 -7.30
N GLY A 21 0.31 3.32 -8.31
CA GLY A 21 0.17 2.15 -9.17
C GLY A 21 0.25 0.83 -8.40
N ALA A 22 1.17 0.70 -7.44
CA ALA A 22 1.28 -0.48 -6.59
C ALA A 22 0.02 -0.71 -5.74
N LEU A 23 -0.51 0.36 -5.14
CA LEU A 23 -1.74 0.30 -4.33
C LEU A 23 -2.96 -0.07 -5.16
N ILE A 24 -3.12 0.56 -6.34
CA ILE A 24 -4.20 0.24 -7.29
C ILE A 24 -4.05 -1.21 -7.78
N GLY A 25 -2.85 -1.62 -8.14
CA GLY A 25 -2.56 -2.96 -8.63
C GLY A 25 -2.89 -4.04 -7.61
N ALA A 26 -2.46 -3.87 -6.36
CA ALA A 26 -2.76 -4.82 -5.29
C ALA A 26 -4.26 -4.88 -4.96
N GLY A 27 -4.91 -3.71 -4.81
CA GLY A 27 -6.35 -3.63 -4.55
C GLY A 27 -7.18 -4.23 -5.69
N GLY A 28 -6.85 -3.89 -6.94
CA GLY A 28 -7.50 -4.43 -8.13
C GLY A 28 -7.29 -5.94 -8.29
N ALA A 29 -6.07 -6.43 -8.06
CA ALA A 29 -5.79 -7.86 -8.09
C ALA A 29 -6.61 -8.61 -7.04
N ALA A 30 -6.71 -8.10 -5.81
CA ALA A 30 -7.55 -8.70 -4.77
C ALA A 30 -9.05 -8.68 -5.15
N ALA A 31 -9.54 -7.57 -5.72
CA ALA A 31 -10.92 -7.41 -6.16
C ALA A 31 -11.32 -8.41 -7.27
N ILE A 32 -10.36 -8.90 -8.05
CA ILE A 32 -10.58 -9.94 -9.06
C ILE A 32 -10.40 -11.33 -8.44
N LEU A 33 -9.28 -11.54 -7.73
CA LEU A 33 -8.86 -12.83 -7.19
C LEU A 33 -9.92 -13.48 -6.28
N PHE A 34 -10.44 -12.74 -5.29
CA PHE A 34 -11.35 -13.33 -4.31
C PHE A 34 -12.70 -13.75 -4.92
N PRO A 35 -13.38 -12.92 -5.74
CA PRO A 35 -14.57 -13.37 -6.46
C PRO A 35 -14.33 -14.56 -7.39
N THR A 36 -13.22 -14.55 -8.14
CA THR A 36 -12.88 -15.65 -9.04
C THR A 36 -12.68 -16.95 -8.27
N LEU A 37 -11.91 -16.94 -7.18
CA LEU A 37 -11.73 -18.14 -6.35
C LEU A 37 -13.03 -18.59 -5.69
N LYS A 38 -13.88 -17.66 -5.27
CA LYS A 38 -15.19 -17.99 -4.72
C LYS A 38 -16.06 -18.74 -5.74
N GLN A 39 -16.04 -18.33 -7.01
CA GLN A 39 -16.76 -19.01 -8.10
C GLN A 39 -16.17 -20.37 -8.43
N LEU A 40 -14.85 -20.51 -8.41
CA LEU A 40 -14.16 -21.77 -8.69
C LEU A 40 -14.34 -22.81 -7.57
N ALA A 41 -14.67 -22.38 -6.35
CA ALA A 41 -14.83 -23.24 -5.18
C ALA A 41 -13.68 -24.27 -5.02
N PRO A 42 -12.41 -23.81 -4.96
CA PRO A 42 -11.26 -24.71 -4.97
C PRO A 42 -11.25 -25.63 -3.75
N SER A 43 -10.82 -26.88 -3.94
CA SER A 43 -10.43 -27.75 -2.84
C SER A 43 -8.93 -27.58 -2.54
N LEU A 44 -8.58 -27.54 -1.26
CA LEU A 44 -7.20 -27.44 -0.78
C LEU A 44 -6.91 -28.67 0.09
N PRO A 45 -6.28 -29.73 -0.46
CA PRO A 45 -6.07 -30.98 0.26
C PRO A 45 -5.35 -30.81 1.60
N ASP A 46 -4.35 -29.91 1.67
CA ASP A 46 -3.63 -29.59 2.91
C ASP A 46 -4.51 -28.99 4.01
N PHE A 47 -5.71 -28.51 3.66
CA PHE A 47 -6.66 -27.87 4.56
C PHE A 47 -7.96 -28.69 4.68
N ALA A 48 -7.99 -29.95 4.21
CA ALA A 48 -9.21 -30.77 4.18
C ALA A 48 -9.85 -30.98 5.57
N ALA A 49 -9.08 -30.85 6.65
CA ALA A 49 -9.56 -30.93 8.03
C ALA A 49 -10.26 -29.65 8.52
N PHE A 50 -10.20 -28.55 7.77
CA PHE A 50 -10.86 -27.29 8.10
C PHE A 50 -12.17 -27.15 7.32
N PRO A 51 -13.33 -27.03 7.98
CA PRO A 51 -14.63 -27.17 7.33
C PRO A 51 -15.12 -25.90 6.61
N ASP A 52 -14.49 -24.74 6.84
CA ASP A 52 -14.96 -23.47 6.27
C ASP A 52 -14.37 -23.22 4.86
N ASP A 53 -14.93 -22.23 4.16
CA ASP A 53 -14.61 -21.84 2.78
C ASP A 53 -13.11 -21.79 2.39
N HIS A 54 -12.68 -22.76 1.57
CA HIS A 54 -11.32 -22.85 1.05
C HIS A 54 -10.93 -21.72 0.07
N TRP A 55 -11.90 -21.07 -0.58
CA TRP A 55 -11.59 -19.96 -1.50
C TRP A 55 -10.93 -18.78 -0.78
N LYS A 56 -11.27 -18.53 0.49
CA LYS A 56 -10.63 -17.48 1.31
C LYS A 56 -9.19 -17.85 1.63
N ILE A 57 -8.94 -19.12 1.94
CA ILE A 57 -7.60 -19.64 2.23
C ILE A 57 -6.71 -19.49 0.99
N ALA A 58 -7.20 -19.96 -0.16
CA ALA A 58 -6.50 -19.82 -1.44
C ALA A 58 -6.22 -18.35 -1.78
N GLY A 59 -7.23 -17.49 -1.59
CA GLY A 59 -7.12 -16.05 -1.85
C GLY A 59 -6.09 -15.38 -0.95
N GLY A 60 -6.04 -15.72 0.34
CA GLY A 60 -5.05 -15.20 1.26
C GLY A 60 -3.63 -15.68 0.95
N LEU A 61 -3.43 -16.95 0.57
CA LEU A 61 -2.10 -17.50 0.24
C LEU A 61 -1.46 -16.78 -0.95
N VAL A 62 -2.26 -16.43 -1.96
CA VAL A 62 -1.83 -15.63 -3.10
C VAL A 62 -1.74 -14.14 -2.72
N GLY A 63 -2.75 -13.64 -2.01
CA GLY A 63 -2.90 -12.24 -1.62
C GLY A 63 -1.74 -11.72 -0.78
N VAL A 64 -1.24 -12.49 0.20
CA VAL A 64 -0.09 -12.11 1.03
C VAL A 64 1.11 -11.70 0.18
N ARG A 65 1.42 -12.46 -0.88
CA ARG A 65 2.55 -12.16 -1.75
C ARG A 65 2.35 -10.86 -2.53
N LEU A 66 1.12 -10.62 -2.99
CA LEU A 66 0.75 -9.39 -3.68
C LEU A 66 0.87 -8.16 -2.77
N PHE A 67 0.37 -8.25 -1.53
CA PHE A 67 0.42 -7.15 -0.58
C PHE A 67 1.84 -6.89 -0.07
N VAL A 68 2.65 -7.92 0.18
CA VAL A 68 4.08 -7.74 0.54
C VAL A 68 4.84 -7.06 -0.60
N LEU A 69 4.60 -7.46 -1.86
CA LEU A 69 5.22 -6.78 -3.00
C LEU A 69 4.80 -5.31 -3.07
N ALA A 70 3.51 -5.02 -2.85
CA ALA A 70 3.01 -3.66 -2.82
C ALA A 70 3.65 -2.84 -1.69
N ASP A 71 3.82 -3.42 -0.50
CA ASP A 71 4.47 -2.77 0.65
C ASP A 71 5.95 -2.45 0.36
N VAL A 72 6.68 -3.35 -0.32
CA VAL A 72 8.07 -3.11 -0.74
C VAL A 72 8.16 -1.95 -1.73
N VAL A 73 7.29 -1.93 -2.75
CA VAL A 73 7.24 -0.84 -3.73
C VAL A 73 6.85 0.47 -3.05
N GLN A 74 5.85 0.44 -2.17
CA GLN A 74 5.40 1.58 -1.37
C GLN A 74 6.54 2.15 -0.52
N LEU A 75 7.30 1.32 0.19
CA LEU A 75 8.42 1.77 1.01
C LEU A 75 9.53 2.40 0.16
N GLY A 76 9.92 1.75 -0.94
CA GLY A 76 10.93 2.28 -1.85
C GLY A 76 10.52 3.62 -2.48
N ALA A 77 9.27 3.71 -2.94
CA ALA A 77 8.70 4.94 -3.48
C ALA A 77 8.60 6.03 -2.42
N ALA A 78 8.18 5.70 -1.19
CA ALA A 78 8.17 6.63 -0.08
C ALA A 78 9.56 7.23 0.13
N CYS A 79 10.59 6.42 0.34
CA CYS A 79 11.97 6.87 0.49
C CYS A 79 12.44 7.78 -0.65
N ALA A 80 12.11 7.42 -1.90
CA ALA A 80 12.44 8.23 -3.07
C ALA A 80 11.77 9.62 -3.04
N THR A 81 10.52 9.72 -2.57
CA THR A 81 9.83 11.02 -2.44
C THR A 81 10.49 11.93 -1.40
N ILE A 82 10.96 11.39 -0.27
CA ILE A 82 11.73 12.17 0.71
C ILE A 82 13.06 12.61 0.15
N LEU A 83 13.81 11.68 -0.45
CA LEU A 83 15.11 12.01 -1.02
C LEU A 83 14.99 13.12 -2.07
N ALA A 84 14.01 13.00 -2.97
CA ALA A 84 13.72 14.01 -3.97
C ALA A 84 13.36 15.37 -3.34
N LEU A 85 12.61 15.39 -2.24
CA LEU A 85 12.27 16.61 -1.52
C LEU A 85 13.53 17.25 -0.89
N ILE A 86 14.37 16.45 -0.22
CA ILE A 86 15.63 16.91 0.39
C ILE A 86 16.55 17.49 -0.68
N VAL A 87 16.81 16.76 -1.76
CA VAL A 87 17.69 17.20 -2.85
C VAL A 87 17.15 18.47 -3.51
N THR A 88 15.84 18.56 -3.74
CA THR A 88 15.20 19.77 -4.27
C THR A 88 15.49 20.99 -3.39
N ARG A 89 15.39 20.83 -2.06
CA ARG A 89 15.63 21.92 -1.10
C ARG A 89 17.10 22.31 -1.00
N LEU A 90 18.00 21.33 -0.90
CA LEU A 90 19.45 21.57 -0.85
C LEU A 90 19.97 22.21 -2.16
N ALA A 91 19.34 21.89 -3.30
CA ALA A 91 19.67 22.51 -4.58
C ALA A 91 19.12 23.94 -4.74
N GLY A 92 18.57 24.56 -3.69
CA GLY A 92 17.97 25.89 -3.75
C GLY A 92 16.69 25.95 -4.59
N GLY A 93 16.06 24.81 -4.84
CA GLY A 93 14.85 24.71 -5.64
C GLY A 93 13.69 25.43 -4.96
N THR A 94 13.25 26.54 -5.54
CA THR A 94 11.99 27.18 -5.18
C THR A 94 10.89 26.63 -6.10
N GLN A 95 9.75 26.28 -5.52
CA GLN A 95 8.53 25.97 -6.26
C GLN A 95 7.79 27.29 -6.56
N ALA A 96 7.16 27.38 -7.73
CA ALA A 96 6.49 28.60 -8.15
C ALA A 96 5.22 28.91 -7.33
N SER A 97 4.56 27.88 -6.77
CA SER A 97 3.36 28.03 -5.95
C SER A 97 3.59 27.55 -4.51
N ARG A 98 3.47 28.48 -3.55
CA ARG A 98 3.52 28.19 -2.11
C ARG A 98 2.36 27.28 -1.70
N ALA A 99 1.18 27.46 -2.29
CA ALA A 99 -0.01 26.65 -2.03
C ALA A 99 0.18 25.20 -2.51
N ALA A 100 0.68 24.99 -3.73
CA ALA A 100 0.94 23.64 -4.27
C ALA A 100 2.00 22.91 -3.42
N THR A 101 3.02 23.63 -2.96
CA THR A 101 4.04 23.07 -2.06
C THR A 101 3.43 22.67 -0.71
N GLY A 102 2.59 23.52 -0.12
CA GLY A 102 1.92 23.22 1.15
C GLY A 102 1.03 21.98 1.05
N LEU A 103 0.18 21.92 0.02
CA LEU A 103 -0.68 20.77 -0.24
C LEU A 103 0.12 19.49 -0.47
N ARG A 104 1.17 19.54 -1.29
CA ARG A 104 2.07 18.41 -1.52
C ARG A 104 2.63 17.87 -0.20
N LEU A 105 3.14 18.74 0.67
CA LEU A 105 3.73 18.33 1.94
C LEU A 105 2.70 17.71 2.88
N VAL A 106 1.49 18.29 2.97
CA VAL A 106 0.40 17.74 3.79
C VAL A 106 0.01 16.35 3.31
N PHE A 107 -0.25 16.18 2.00
CA PHE A 107 -0.61 14.89 1.44
C PHE A 107 0.51 13.86 1.57
N MET A 108 1.77 14.25 1.34
CA MET A 108 2.91 13.36 1.58
C MET A 108 3.02 12.94 3.03
N ALA A 109 2.85 13.86 3.99
CA ALA A 109 2.90 13.54 5.41
C ALA A 109 1.80 12.55 5.82
N ILE A 110 0.57 12.73 5.32
CA ILE A 110 -0.54 11.80 5.54
C ILE A 110 -0.24 10.43 4.94
N ALA A 111 0.21 10.38 3.68
CA ALA A 111 0.56 9.12 3.01
C ALA A 111 1.65 8.37 3.79
N TRP A 112 2.67 9.07 4.25
CA TRP A 112 3.75 8.53 5.08
C TRP A 112 3.26 7.98 6.40
N LEU A 113 2.42 8.73 7.12
CA LEU A 113 1.84 8.30 8.39
C LEU A 113 1.03 7.02 8.23
N LEU A 114 0.13 6.99 7.24
CA LEU A 114 -0.74 5.84 6.99
C LEU A 114 0.03 4.61 6.52
N ALA A 115 0.98 4.79 5.60
CA ALA A 115 1.84 3.71 5.13
C ALA A 115 2.73 3.16 6.25
N SER A 116 3.28 4.02 7.11
CA SER A 116 4.07 3.59 8.26
C SER A 116 3.22 2.78 9.24
N TYR A 117 2.00 3.24 9.52
CA TYR A 117 1.06 2.50 10.37
C TYR A 117 0.70 1.13 9.77
N GLN A 118 0.47 1.07 8.46
CA GLN A 118 0.23 -0.19 7.76
C GLN A 118 1.43 -1.14 7.88
N ILE A 119 2.64 -0.71 7.52
CA ILE A 119 3.80 -1.59 7.41
C ILE A 119 4.34 -1.99 8.80
N MET A 120 4.28 -1.09 9.78
CA MET A 120 4.92 -1.31 11.08
C MET A 120 3.96 -1.86 12.15
N VAL A 121 2.64 -1.69 11.98
CA VAL A 121 1.65 -2.08 13.01
C VAL A 121 0.64 -3.07 12.47
N LEU A 122 -0.18 -2.67 11.48
CA LEU A 122 -1.27 -3.52 11.01
C LEU A 122 -0.77 -4.76 10.26
N GLY A 123 0.14 -4.59 9.31
CA GLY A 123 0.72 -5.66 8.50
C GLY A 123 1.31 -6.79 9.34
N PRO A 124 2.24 -6.50 10.28
CA PRO A 124 2.82 -7.53 11.15
C PRO A 124 1.79 -8.23 12.04
N ARG A 125 0.83 -7.49 12.60
CA ARG A 125 -0.23 -8.06 13.44
C ARG A 125 -1.14 -8.98 12.64
N MET A 126 -1.60 -8.54 11.47
CA MET A 126 -2.42 -9.33 10.57
C MET A 126 -1.67 -10.57 10.05
N GLN A 127 -0.40 -10.43 9.68
CA GLN A 127 0.41 -11.55 9.20
C GLN A 127 0.61 -12.61 10.28
N THR A 128 0.78 -12.20 11.54
CA THR A 128 0.88 -13.12 12.68
C THR A 128 -0.39 -13.94 12.83
N ASN A 129 -1.55 -13.29 12.87
CA ASN A 129 -2.86 -13.95 12.96
C ASN A 129 -3.10 -14.87 11.75
N LEU A 130 -2.75 -14.43 10.54
CA LEU A 130 -2.96 -15.21 9.32
C LEU A 130 -2.08 -16.47 9.28
N ASN A 131 -0.82 -16.38 9.72
CA ASN A 131 0.06 -17.54 9.84
C ASN A 131 -0.44 -18.54 10.88
N ALA A 132 -0.89 -18.05 12.04
CA ALA A 132 -1.47 -18.88 13.09
C ALA A 132 -2.77 -19.55 12.63
N PHE A 133 -3.62 -18.84 11.89
CA PHE A 133 -4.79 -19.39 11.22
C PHE A 133 -4.42 -20.54 10.29
N TYR A 134 -3.45 -20.34 9.38
CA TYR A 134 -3.06 -21.39 8.45
C TYR A 134 -2.48 -22.62 9.15
N ALA A 135 -1.67 -22.44 10.19
CA ALA A 135 -1.12 -23.54 10.97
C ALA A 135 -2.23 -24.35 11.66
N ALA A 136 -3.17 -23.68 12.34
CA ALA A 136 -4.29 -24.33 13.01
C ALA A 136 -5.26 -25.01 12.02
N ALA A 137 -5.55 -24.37 10.89
CA ALA A 137 -6.43 -24.92 9.87
C ALA A 137 -5.86 -26.20 9.25
N LYS A 138 -4.56 -26.21 8.92
CA LYS A 138 -3.87 -27.43 8.44
C LYS A 138 -3.88 -28.55 9.47
N ALA A 139 -3.76 -28.21 10.75
CA ALA A 139 -3.79 -29.18 11.85
C ALA A 139 -5.20 -29.66 12.23
N GLY A 140 -6.26 -29.19 11.57
CA GLY A 140 -7.65 -29.51 11.93
C GLY A 140 -8.12 -28.89 13.25
N GLN A 141 -7.39 -27.91 13.79
CA GLN A 141 -7.73 -27.21 15.03
C GLN A 141 -8.73 -26.09 14.74
N VAL A 142 -9.98 -26.46 14.47
CA VAL A 142 -11.02 -25.56 13.95
C VAL A 142 -11.25 -24.34 14.84
N ASP A 143 -11.36 -24.52 16.16
CA ASP A 143 -11.61 -23.41 17.09
C ASP A 143 -10.44 -22.43 17.13
N ALA A 144 -9.21 -22.92 17.20
CA ALA A 144 -8.01 -22.09 17.16
C ALA A 144 -7.87 -21.36 15.82
N ALA A 145 -8.20 -22.01 14.70
CA ALA A 145 -8.20 -21.38 13.39
C ALA A 145 -9.22 -20.24 13.33
N ARG A 146 -10.45 -20.44 13.83
CA ARG A 146 -11.49 -19.41 13.85
C ARG A 146 -11.09 -18.19 14.68
N VAL A 147 -10.52 -18.39 15.87
CA VAL A 147 -10.02 -17.29 16.71
C VAL A 147 -9.01 -16.42 15.95
N ASN A 148 -8.06 -17.04 15.27
CA ASN A 148 -7.03 -16.31 14.52
C ASN A 148 -7.59 -15.64 13.25
N ARG A 149 -8.52 -16.28 12.55
CA ARG A 149 -9.25 -15.68 11.42
C ARG A 149 -10.04 -14.47 11.88
N ASP A 150 -10.80 -14.57 12.95
CA ASP A 150 -11.67 -13.49 13.43
C ASP A 150 -10.82 -12.28 13.89
N ALA A 151 -9.65 -12.52 14.48
CA ALA A 151 -8.67 -11.47 14.79
C ALA A 151 -8.11 -10.78 13.52
N PHE A 152 -7.84 -11.55 12.46
CA PHE A 152 -7.47 -10.98 11.15
C PHE A 152 -8.62 -10.17 10.54
N ASP A 153 -9.84 -10.70 10.57
CA ASP A 153 -11.04 -10.07 10.01
C ASP A 153 -11.43 -8.79 10.75
N ALA A 154 -11.09 -8.66 12.05
CA ALA A 154 -11.26 -7.42 12.80
C ALA A 154 -10.35 -6.29 12.28
N ASP A 155 -9.13 -6.62 11.87
CA ASP A 155 -8.14 -5.66 11.36
C ASP A 155 -8.32 -5.34 9.86
N HIS A 156 -8.85 -6.28 9.08
CA HIS A 156 -8.94 -6.16 7.63
C HIS A 156 -9.69 -4.91 7.13
N PRO A 157 -10.83 -4.48 7.72
CA PRO A 157 -11.49 -3.23 7.35
C PRO A 157 -10.64 -1.99 7.67
N ILE A 158 -9.86 -2.03 8.75
CA ILE A 158 -8.97 -0.93 9.12
C ILE A 158 -7.83 -0.84 8.11
N ALA A 159 -7.17 -1.96 7.79
CA ALA A 159 -6.12 -2.02 6.77
C ALA A 159 -6.64 -1.54 5.40
N SER A 160 -7.85 -1.97 5.00
CA SER A 160 -8.49 -1.53 3.75
C SER A 160 -8.68 -0.01 3.70
N ARG A 161 -9.14 0.61 4.80
CA ARG A 161 -9.29 2.07 4.90
C ARG A 161 -7.94 2.79 4.93
N VAL A 162 -6.94 2.24 5.61
CA VAL A 162 -5.59 2.80 5.67
C VAL A 162 -4.94 2.80 4.29
N LEU A 163 -5.04 1.68 3.54
CA LEU A 163 -4.55 1.59 2.16
C LEU A 163 -5.30 2.55 1.23
N GLY A 164 -6.63 2.61 1.33
CA GLY A 164 -7.45 3.54 0.55
C GLY A 164 -7.10 5.01 0.85
N GLY A 165 -6.94 5.37 2.12
CA GLY A 165 -6.50 6.70 2.55
C GLY A 165 -5.08 7.03 2.08
N THR A 166 -4.18 6.04 2.11
CA THR A 166 -2.81 6.18 1.58
C THR A 166 -2.86 6.48 0.09
N LEU A 167 -3.66 5.73 -0.69
CA LEU A 167 -3.82 5.96 -2.13
C LEU A 167 -4.34 7.37 -2.42
N LEU A 168 -5.39 7.81 -1.72
CA LEU A 168 -5.94 9.16 -1.88
C LEU A 168 -4.89 10.23 -1.55
N ALA A 169 -4.12 10.05 -0.48
CA ALA A 169 -3.07 10.97 -0.10
C ALA A 169 -1.92 11.00 -1.14
N VAL A 170 -1.47 9.86 -1.64
CA VAL A 170 -0.44 9.78 -2.70
C VAL A 170 -0.93 10.45 -3.98
N MET A 171 -2.19 10.22 -4.39
CA MET A 171 -2.79 10.87 -5.56
C MET A 171 -2.90 12.39 -5.37
N GLY A 172 -3.28 12.85 -4.17
CA GLY A 172 -3.29 14.27 -3.81
C GLY A 172 -1.90 14.91 -3.87
N ALA A 173 -0.87 14.21 -3.37
CA ALA A 173 0.52 14.64 -3.46
C ALA A 173 1.01 14.69 -4.92
N LEU A 174 0.62 13.72 -5.75
CA LEU A 174 0.94 13.67 -7.18
C LEU A 174 0.32 14.85 -7.92
N ALA A 175 -0.97 15.10 -7.72
CA ALA A 175 -1.69 16.22 -8.32
C ALA A 175 -1.10 17.58 -7.88
N ALA A 176 -0.82 17.75 -6.59
CA ALA A 176 -0.18 18.97 -6.07
C ALA A 176 1.23 19.16 -6.63
N SER A 177 2.00 18.08 -6.80
CA SER A 177 3.34 18.12 -7.40
C SER A 177 3.29 18.52 -8.88
N ALA A 178 2.36 17.95 -9.64
CA ALA A 178 2.15 18.28 -11.05
C ALA A 178 1.68 19.73 -11.24
N TRP A 179 0.76 20.19 -10.39
CA TRP A 179 0.31 21.59 -10.39
C TRP A 179 1.44 22.57 -10.05
N GLY A 180 2.25 22.25 -9.04
CA GLY A 180 3.39 23.09 -8.67
C GLY A 180 4.41 23.26 -9.80
N LEU A 181 4.56 22.24 -10.64
CA LEU A 181 5.40 22.27 -11.83
C LEU A 181 4.79 23.07 -12.98
N SER A 182 3.49 22.89 -13.26
CA SER A 182 2.81 23.63 -14.35
C SER A 182 2.67 25.13 -14.06
N ALA A 183 2.63 25.52 -12.79
CA ALA A 183 2.59 26.92 -12.37
C ALA A 183 3.96 27.64 -12.48
N ARG A 184 5.05 26.93 -12.80
CA ARG A 184 6.36 27.57 -13.04
C ARG A 184 6.30 28.35 -14.35
N LYS A 185 6.47 29.68 -14.28
CA LYS A 185 6.77 30.48 -15.45
C LYS A 185 8.14 30.06 -15.98
N GLU A 186 8.20 29.61 -17.23
CA GLU A 186 9.48 29.53 -17.94
C GLU A 186 10.03 30.96 -18.12
N PRO A 187 11.36 31.15 -18.05
CA PRO A 187 11.98 32.46 -18.28
C PRO A 187 11.70 33.00 -19.68
#